data_AF-A0A2N8NQ01-F1
#
_entry.id   AF-A0A2N8NQ01-F1
#
_cell.length_a   1.000
_cell.length_b   1.000
_cell.length_c   1.000
_cell.angle_alpha   90.00
_cell.angle_beta   90.00
_cell.angle_gamma   90.00
#
_symmetry.space_group_name_H-M   'P 1'
#
loop_
_entity.id
_entity.type
_entity.pdbx_description
1 polymer ?
#
loop_
_entity_poly.entity_id
_entity_poly.type
_entity_poly.pdbx_seq_one_letter_code
_entity_poly.pdbx_strand_id
1 'polypeptide(L)'
;MMKVLNSLGALGVSALLVLGAGGGMAPTADAAEGARYAATNLDTGKTEEGAATPSEGGAPGVPPSPNLHCSGGALDNTSWEITCNGTRWQSRVVCSGQQFNSPVFNGNFFVRLTCPAGTVATAGAVVDLS
;
A
#
# COMPACT_ATOMS: atom_id res chain seq x y z
N MET A 1 -55.74 34.70 -2.29
CA MET A 1 -55.88 33.74 -1.17
C MET A 1 -55.72 32.35 -1.75
N MET A 2 -54.57 31.70 -1.55
CA MET A 2 -54.32 30.34 -2.02
C MET A 2 -53.49 29.59 -0.97
N LYS A 3 -54.08 28.49 -0.50
CA LYS A 3 -53.58 27.58 0.54
C LYS A 3 -52.54 26.63 -0.07
N VAL A 4 -51.40 26.50 0.60
CA VAL A 4 -50.41 25.45 0.37
C VAL A 4 -50.90 24.17 1.07
N LEU A 5 -51.03 23.07 0.34
CA LEU A 5 -51.22 21.72 0.86
C LEU A 5 -50.06 20.87 0.30
N ASN A 6 -49.06 20.58 1.13
CA ASN A 6 -48.86 19.38 1.95
C ASN A 6 -48.54 18.11 1.16
N SER A 7 -47.28 17.69 1.33
CA SER A 7 -46.64 16.45 0.89
C SER A 7 -47.41 15.19 1.32
N LEU A 8 -47.31 14.13 0.51
CA LEU A 8 -46.83 12.78 0.86
C LEU A 8 -47.18 11.84 -0.32
N GLY A 9 -46.20 11.64 -1.20
CA GLY A 9 -46.28 10.68 -2.31
C GLY A 9 -45.93 9.28 -1.84
N ALA A 10 -46.83 8.36 -2.15
CA ALA A 10 -46.88 6.97 -1.70
C ALA A 10 -45.69 6.10 -2.15
N LEU A 11 -45.44 5.10 -1.32
CA LEU A 11 -44.57 3.94 -1.53
C LEU A 11 -44.94 3.20 -2.83
N GLY A 12 -43.93 2.93 -3.67
CA GLY A 12 -44.04 2.07 -4.84
C GLY A 12 -42.85 1.10 -4.88
N VAL A 13 -43.03 -0.06 -4.24
CA VAL A 13 -42.12 -1.20 -4.33
C VAL A 13 -42.35 -1.86 -5.69
N SER A 14 -41.29 -1.96 -6.51
CA SER A 14 -41.23 -2.90 -7.63
C SER A 14 -39.83 -3.48 -7.71
N ALA A 15 -39.73 -4.74 -7.30
CA ALA A 15 -38.55 -5.57 -7.42
C ALA A 15 -38.24 -5.86 -8.90
N LEU A 16 -37.02 -5.55 -9.34
CA LEU A 16 -36.44 -6.10 -10.55
C LEU A 16 -35.34 -7.09 -10.13
N LEU A 17 -35.70 -8.37 -10.09
CA LEU A 17 -34.78 -9.50 -10.03
C LEU A 17 -34.06 -9.61 -11.38
N VAL A 18 -32.94 -8.90 -11.52
CA VAL A 18 -31.96 -9.19 -12.57
C VAL A 18 -31.11 -10.35 -12.08
N LEU A 19 -31.39 -11.55 -12.59
CA LEU A 19 -30.45 -12.68 -12.55
C LEU A 19 -29.26 -12.36 -13.46
N GLY A 20 -28.27 -11.66 -12.90
CA GLY A 20 -26.92 -11.62 -13.43
C GLY A 20 -26.15 -12.82 -12.91
N ALA A 21 -26.03 -13.87 -13.73
CA ALA A 21 -25.03 -14.90 -13.56
C ALA A 21 -23.64 -14.28 -13.81
N GLY A 22 -23.08 -13.62 -12.80
CA GLY A 22 -21.67 -13.27 -12.71
C GLY A 22 -21.08 -14.14 -11.61
N GLY A 23 -20.14 -15.02 -11.95
CA GLY A 23 -19.53 -15.95 -11.01
C GLY A 23 -19.08 -15.25 -9.74
N GLY A 24 -19.80 -15.51 -8.65
CA GLY A 24 -19.35 -15.19 -7.32
C GLY A 24 -18.14 -16.05 -7.05
N MET A 25 -16.95 -15.48 -7.18
CA MET A 25 -15.84 -15.98 -6.40
C MET A 25 -16.29 -15.84 -4.94
N ALA A 26 -16.45 -16.97 -4.26
CA ALA A 26 -16.54 -17.00 -2.80
C ALA A 26 -15.42 -16.09 -2.25
N PRO A 27 -15.61 -15.39 -1.11
CA PRO A 27 -14.50 -14.74 -0.45
C PRO A 27 -13.45 -15.81 -0.21
N THR A 28 -12.40 -15.76 -1.02
CA THR A 28 -11.24 -16.61 -0.85
C THR A 28 -10.71 -16.27 0.53
N ALA A 29 -10.61 -17.28 1.40
CA ALA A 29 -10.07 -17.23 2.75
C ALA A 29 -9.22 -15.99 3.01
N ASP A 30 -9.55 -15.22 4.05
CA ASP A 30 -8.80 -14.07 4.56
C ASP A 30 -7.29 -14.22 4.34
N ALA A 31 -6.84 -13.79 3.16
CA ALA A 31 -5.44 -13.51 2.94
C ALA A 31 -5.27 -12.23 3.73
N ALA A 32 -4.75 -12.36 4.96
CA ALA A 32 -4.38 -11.23 5.81
C ALA A 32 -3.86 -10.14 4.88
N GLU A 33 -4.59 -9.03 4.76
CA GLU A 33 -4.21 -7.96 3.84
C GLU A 33 -2.74 -7.67 4.15
N GLY A 34 -1.86 -7.88 3.18
CA GLY A 34 -0.43 -7.66 3.37
C GLY A 34 -0.14 -6.17 3.47
N ALA A 35 1.09 -5.82 3.84
CA ALA A 35 1.53 -4.45 3.64
C ALA A 35 1.43 -4.07 2.15
N ARG A 36 1.18 -2.80 1.88
CA ARG A 36 1.10 -2.24 0.52
C ARG A 36 2.28 -1.33 0.25
N TYR A 37 2.64 -1.16 -1.01
CA TYR A 37 3.61 -0.15 -1.43
C TYR A 37 2.99 0.81 -2.44
N ALA A 38 3.47 2.05 -2.40
CA ALA A 38 3.35 3.04 -3.46
C ALA A 38 4.76 3.59 -3.75
N ALA A 39 5.17 3.57 -5.01
CA ALA A 39 6.50 3.97 -5.44
C ALA A 39 6.37 4.97 -6.59
N THR A 40 6.86 6.19 -6.38
CA THR A 40 6.86 7.24 -7.40
C THR A 40 8.26 7.39 -7.96
N ASN A 41 8.43 7.08 -9.24
CA ASN A 41 9.66 7.36 -9.97
C ASN A 41 9.79 8.89 -10.13
N LEU A 42 10.83 9.47 -9.52
CA LEU A 42 10.98 10.93 -9.46
C LEU A 42 11.49 11.54 -10.78
N ASP A 43 12.05 10.73 -11.67
CA ASP A 43 12.54 11.17 -12.98
C ASP A 43 11.38 11.28 -14.00
N THR A 44 10.38 10.41 -13.89
CA THR A 44 9.23 10.33 -14.81
C THR A 44 7.91 10.81 -14.22
N GLY A 45 7.84 10.95 -12.90
CA GLY A 45 6.61 11.26 -12.16
C GLY A 45 5.58 10.13 -12.11
N LYS A 46 5.92 8.93 -12.59
CA LYS A 46 4.99 7.78 -12.59
C LYS A 46 4.96 7.11 -11.22
N THR A 47 3.75 6.80 -10.75
CA THR A 47 3.53 6.05 -9.52
C THR A 47 3.07 4.62 -9.83
N GLU A 48 3.67 3.67 -9.14
CA GLU A 48 3.33 2.25 -9.16
C GLU A 48 2.89 1.82 -7.76
N GLU A 49 1.85 0.99 -7.68
CA GLU A 49 1.30 0.54 -6.41
C GLU A 49 1.05 -0.96 -6.43
N GLY A 50 1.13 -1.60 -5.27
CA GLY A 50 0.84 -3.02 -5.15
C GLY A 50 1.00 -3.58 -3.75
N ALA A 51 0.99 -4.90 -3.66
CA ALA A 51 1.26 -5.62 -2.42
C ALA A 51 2.78 -5.73 -2.18
N ALA A 52 3.21 -5.49 -0.95
CA ALA A 52 4.54 -5.80 -0.49
C ALA A 52 4.61 -7.28 -0.09
N THR A 53 5.74 -7.92 -0.36
CA THR A 53 5.91 -9.35 -0.13
C THR A 53 6.39 -9.59 1.30
N PRO A 54 5.76 -10.48 2.07
CA PRO A 54 6.27 -10.86 3.38
C PRO A 54 7.65 -11.50 3.27
N SER A 55 8.51 -11.25 4.25
CA SER A 55 9.90 -11.71 4.28
C SER A 55 10.20 -12.38 5.61
N GLU A 56 10.75 -13.59 5.56
CA GLU A 56 11.27 -14.26 6.75
C GLU A 56 12.72 -13.81 6.96
N GLY A 57 12.98 -13.06 8.03
CA GLY A 57 14.34 -12.65 8.42
C GLY A 57 14.64 -11.16 8.34
N GLY A 58 15.14 -10.62 9.46
CA GLY A 58 15.65 -9.26 9.58
C GLY A 58 17.14 -9.23 9.33
N ALA A 59 17.54 -8.68 8.19
CA ALA A 59 18.89 -8.15 8.11
C ALA A 59 18.91 -6.84 8.93
N PRO A 60 19.94 -6.60 9.76
CA PRO A 60 20.14 -5.29 10.37
C PRO A 60 20.29 -4.23 9.28
N GLY A 61 19.97 -2.98 9.61
CA GLY A 61 20.02 -1.82 8.73
C GLY A 61 21.25 -1.84 7.83
N VAL A 62 21.03 -1.60 6.54
CA VAL A 62 22.03 -1.80 5.51
C VAL A 62 23.20 -0.84 5.68
N PRO A 63 24.44 -1.33 5.59
CA PRO A 63 25.60 -0.46 5.56
C PRO A 63 25.51 0.45 4.32
N PRO A 64 25.95 1.71 4.40
CA PRO A 64 25.93 2.61 3.26
C PRO A 64 26.72 1.99 2.10
N SER A 65 26.04 1.73 0.99
CA SER A 65 26.68 1.36 -0.26
C SER A 65 26.99 2.63 -1.05
N PRO A 66 28.15 2.73 -1.72
CA PRO A 66 28.48 3.89 -2.55
C PRO A 66 27.51 4.07 -3.74
N ASN A 67 26.74 3.04 -4.10
CA ASN A 67 25.85 3.05 -5.26
C ASN A 67 24.38 3.34 -4.90
N LEU A 68 24.08 3.50 -3.61
CA LEU A 68 22.73 3.74 -3.13
C LEU A 68 22.71 4.99 -2.25
N HIS A 69 22.04 6.03 -2.75
CA HIS A 69 21.86 7.28 -2.03
C HIS A 69 20.41 7.39 -1.56
N CYS A 70 20.21 7.33 -0.24
CA CYS A 70 18.89 7.44 0.37
C CYS A 70 18.78 8.71 1.22
N SER A 71 17.60 9.31 1.25
CA SER A 71 17.30 10.51 2.02
C SER A 71 15.81 10.57 2.42
N GLY A 72 15.50 11.37 3.45
CA GLY A 72 14.12 11.61 3.86
C GLY A 72 13.41 10.42 4.51
N GLY A 73 14.16 9.50 5.13
CA GLY A 73 13.58 8.33 5.81
C GLY A 73 12.67 8.75 6.96
N ALA A 74 11.38 8.41 6.86
CA ALA A 74 10.36 8.75 7.83
C ALA A 74 9.53 7.52 8.19
N LEU A 75 9.38 7.28 9.49
CA LEU A 75 8.52 6.23 10.02
C LEU A 75 7.40 6.88 10.82
N ASP A 76 6.17 6.50 10.51
CA ASP A 76 4.99 6.80 11.32
C ASP A 76 4.36 5.50 11.85
N ASN A 77 3.25 5.56 12.58
CA ASN A 77 2.63 4.36 13.16
C ASN A 77 2.05 3.39 12.13
N THR A 78 1.89 3.80 10.88
CA THR A 78 1.22 3.06 9.81
C THR A 78 2.07 2.88 8.57
N SER A 79 3.06 3.72 8.34
CA SER A 79 3.90 3.69 7.15
C SER A 79 5.37 4.00 7.39
N TRP A 80 6.18 3.51 6.47
CA TRP A 80 7.57 3.86 6.25
C TRP A 80 7.71 4.54 4.90
N GLU A 81 8.42 5.66 4.84
CA GLU A 81 8.67 6.44 3.64
C GLU A 81 10.17 6.69 3.46
N ILE A 82 10.64 6.63 2.21
CA ILE A 82 12.04 6.89 1.89
C ILE A 82 12.19 7.33 0.44
N THR A 83 13.15 8.21 0.15
CA THR A 83 13.61 8.48 -1.22
C THR A 83 14.98 7.85 -1.42
N CYS A 84 15.15 7.05 -2.47
CA CYS A 84 16.46 6.52 -2.82
C CYS A 84 16.72 6.58 -4.33
N ASN A 85 17.99 6.75 -4.67
CA ASN A 85 18.53 6.60 -6.01
C ASN A 85 19.64 5.55 -6.02
N GLY A 86 19.50 4.55 -6.89
CA GLY A 86 20.50 3.50 -7.04
C GLY A 86 20.17 2.55 -8.18
N THR A 87 21.11 1.68 -8.53
CA THR A 87 20.98 0.75 -9.67
C THR A 87 20.13 -0.47 -9.35
N ARG A 88 20.11 -0.95 -8.11
CA ARG A 88 19.28 -2.08 -7.72
C ARG A 88 19.06 -2.09 -6.21
N TRP A 89 17.86 -1.76 -5.77
CA TRP A 89 17.59 -1.63 -4.34
C TRP A 89 16.14 -1.98 -3.99
N GLN A 90 15.85 -2.21 -2.73
CA GLN A 90 14.52 -2.58 -2.24
C GLN A 90 14.25 -1.91 -0.89
N SER A 91 13.03 -1.42 -0.67
CA SER A 91 12.61 -0.88 0.62
C SER A 91 11.91 -1.96 1.45
N ARG A 92 12.00 -1.83 2.77
CA ARG A 92 11.42 -2.76 3.75
C ARG A 92 10.71 -1.99 4.85
N VAL A 93 9.60 -2.56 5.33
CA VAL A 93 8.92 -2.13 6.56
C VAL A 93 8.72 -3.33 7.49
N VAL A 94 8.78 -3.08 8.80
CA VAL A 94 8.44 -4.05 9.84
C VAL A 94 7.12 -3.62 10.48
N CYS A 95 6.09 -4.44 10.34
CA CYS A 95 4.74 -4.21 10.84
C CYS A 95 4.46 -5.18 11.99
N SER A 96 4.40 -4.68 13.22
CA SER A 96 4.18 -5.49 14.43
C SER A 96 5.06 -6.74 14.51
N GLY A 97 6.32 -6.64 14.08
CA GLY A 97 7.29 -7.74 14.05
C GLY A 97 7.36 -8.55 12.75
N GLN A 98 6.37 -8.45 11.86
CA GLN A 98 6.39 -9.08 10.54
C GLN A 98 7.02 -8.15 9.50
N GLN A 99 7.90 -8.67 8.64
CA GLN A 99 8.61 -7.85 7.66
C GLN A 99 7.99 -7.97 6.28
N PHE A 100 7.93 -6.85 5.59
CA PHE A 100 7.44 -6.75 4.23
C PHE A 100 8.41 -5.96 3.36
N ASN A 101 8.65 -6.44 2.15
CA ASN A 101 9.55 -5.82 1.19
C ASN A 101 8.76 -5.30 -0.03
N SER A 102 9.16 -4.14 -0.54
CA SER A 102 8.71 -3.63 -1.84
C SER A 102 9.19 -4.53 -2.99
N PRO A 103 8.78 -4.32 -4.26
CA PRO A 103 9.56 -4.84 -5.39
C PRO A 103 10.98 -4.23 -5.42
N VAL A 104 11.82 -4.77 -6.30
CA VAL A 104 13.16 -4.23 -6.56
C VAL A 104 13.05 -3.04 -7.51
N PHE A 105 13.68 -1.93 -7.14
CA PHE A 105 13.73 -0.69 -7.90
C PHE A 105 15.09 -0.48 -8.57
N ASN A 106 15.09 0.22 -9.70
CA ASN A 106 16.26 0.75 -10.40
C ASN A 106 15.98 2.20 -10.78
N GLY A 107 16.79 3.13 -10.28
CA GLY A 107 16.62 4.57 -10.48
C GLY A 107 16.21 5.33 -9.22
N ASN A 108 15.65 6.52 -9.41
CA ASN A 108 15.23 7.44 -8.35
C ASN A 108 13.75 7.26 -7.98
N PHE A 109 13.46 6.79 -6.76
CA PHE A 109 12.08 6.62 -6.29
C PHE A 109 11.86 7.20 -4.91
N PHE A 110 10.71 7.83 -4.74
CA PHE A 110 10.05 7.97 -3.44
C PHE A 110 9.16 6.75 -3.21
N VAL A 111 9.38 6.04 -2.10
CA VAL A 111 8.67 4.80 -1.76
C VAL A 111 7.99 4.97 -0.42
N ARG A 112 6.70 4.63 -0.38
CA ARG A 112 5.90 4.48 0.84
C ARG A 112 5.47 3.03 0.99
N LEU A 113 5.79 2.42 2.11
CA LEU A 113 5.28 1.12 2.54
C LEU A 113 4.27 1.34 3.66
N THR A 114 3.06 0.81 3.49
CA THR A 114 1.96 0.95 4.46
C THR A 114 1.67 -0.40 5.08
N CYS A 115 1.76 -0.46 6.40
CA CYS A 115 1.42 -1.64 7.18
C CYS A 115 -0.07 -1.96 7.09
N PRO A 116 -0.44 -3.25 7.19
CA PRO A 116 -1.83 -3.65 7.13
C PRO A 116 -2.61 -3.17 8.36
N ALA A 117 -3.93 -3.04 8.19
CA ALA A 117 -4.81 -2.53 9.23
C ALA A 117 -4.68 -3.36 10.52
N GLY A 118 -4.62 -2.67 11.67
CA GLY A 118 -4.44 -3.30 12.98
C GLY A 118 -2.98 -3.65 13.32
N THR A 119 -2.02 -3.35 12.45
CA THR A 119 -0.58 -3.45 12.75
C THR A 119 0.08 -2.08 12.80
N VAL A 120 1.27 -2.01 13.40
CA VAL A 120 2.03 -0.76 13.58
C VAL A 120 3.37 -0.88 12.88
N ALA A 121 3.76 0.14 12.12
CA ALA A 121 5.10 0.20 11.55
C ALA A 121 6.12 0.50 12.67
N THR A 122 7.00 -0.47 12.95
CA THR A 122 7.96 -0.38 14.05
C THR A 122 9.39 -0.11 13.58
N ALA A 123 9.69 -0.40 12.31
CA ALA A 123 10.96 -0.10 11.69
C ALA A 123 10.84 -0.02 10.17
N GLY A 124 11.75 0.71 9.54
CA GLY A 124 11.92 0.78 8.10
C GLY A 124 13.38 0.70 7.71
N ALA A 125 13.67 0.14 6.54
CA ALA A 125 15.02 -0.01 6.04
C ALA A 125 15.03 -0.03 4.50
N VAL A 126 16.22 0.17 3.92
CA VAL A 126 16.45 -0.02 2.49
C VAL A 126 17.63 -0.93 2.31
N VAL A 127 17.55 -1.85 1.35
CA VAL A 127 18.58 -2.83 1.03
C VAL A 127 19.13 -2.55 -0.36
N ASP A 128 20.46 -2.41 -0.47
CA ASP A 128 21.15 -2.45 -1.75
C ASP A 128 21.32 -3.91 -2.20
N LEU A 129 20.97 -4.18 -3.45
CA LEU A 129 20.97 -5.51 -4.08
C LEU A 129 21.92 -5.57 -5.30
N SER A 130 22.72 -4.53 -5.51
CA SER A 130 23.72 -4.44 -6.58
C SER A 130 24.97 -5.27 -6.34
#